data_AF-A0A1C5NJL3-F1
#
_entry.id   AF-A0A1C5NJL3-F1
#
_cell.length_a   1.000
_cell.length_b   1.000
_cell.length_c   1.000
_cell.angle_alpha   90.00
_cell.angle_beta   90.00
_cell.angle_gamma   90.00
#
_symmetry.space_group_name_H-M   'P 1'
#
loop_
_entity.id
_entity.type
_entity.pdbx_description
1 polymer ?
#
loop_
_entity_poly.entity_id
_entity_poly.type
_entity_poly.pdbx_seq_one_letter_code
_entity_poly.pdbx_strand_id
1 'polypeptide(L)'
;MRYYGLKHKEQIEKYTYFYAYSRAKLLSLLPGKKGKFQKQYFDYVFKNYHNLDKHDNSIPQNKMFNLYFVTISDLIRREDIHKLQSGVKYLLKNRTSNRFLTAPNGLEELCKKIDQMDSTLLCWYETTDCGIFEFQNHPLEKSIDYFTLKICNINSGYLSLQFNIYLSELKMKELNSLISCNYKDKRGFAVQSLTKKSNASGAYKNYSITHYNDNYLKADKIYEFISKIEWEFLQELSHYFPLVLHNKEILPPRIEVYRTDIDYHDNNEFFWESIGISAYQGQFIDKRHKMFFSNNRSGRYDATLSNNRLIYIFKDDDIEVGQLRSIKDHVYSHINEYANDYFLFKFLDILSIETGKVVIKYKHNLDKIKLKQNHLKGLVTCSHHLNL
;
A
#
# COMPACT_ATOMS: atom_id res chain seq x y z
N MET A 1 13.90 -3.06 3.64
CA MET A 1 13.33 -4.06 2.73
C MET A 1 12.76 -3.33 1.53
N ARG A 2 13.24 -3.61 0.31
CA ARG A 2 12.85 -2.85 -0.89
C ARG A 2 11.35 -3.02 -1.19
N TYR A 3 10.67 -1.94 -1.55
CA TYR A 3 9.23 -1.92 -1.85
C TYR A 3 8.36 -2.50 -0.72
N TYR A 4 8.70 -2.21 0.54
CA TYR A 4 7.98 -2.75 1.71
C TYR A 4 7.82 -4.28 1.69
N GLY A 5 8.77 -4.99 1.07
CA GLY A 5 8.77 -6.46 1.00
C GLY A 5 8.06 -7.06 -0.21
N LEU A 6 7.41 -6.26 -1.05
CA LEU A 6 6.72 -6.74 -2.25
C LEU A 6 7.66 -7.51 -3.17
N LYS A 7 8.84 -6.97 -3.48
CA LYS A 7 9.80 -7.64 -4.38
C LYS A 7 10.30 -8.96 -3.80
N HIS A 8 10.56 -9.02 -2.50
CA HIS A 8 11.01 -10.25 -1.85
C HIS A 8 9.91 -11.31 -1.87
N LYS A 9 8.67 -10.90 -1.59
CA LYS A 9 7.48 -11.76 -1.67
C LYS A 9 7.26 -12.31 -3.08
N GLU A 10 7.26 -11.45 -4.10
CA GLU A 10 7.12 -11.85 -5.51
C GLU A 10 8.19 -12.88 -5.91
N GLN A 11 9.43 -12.70 -5.44
CA GLN A 11 10.52 -13.65 -5.67
C GLN A 11 10.26 -14.99 -4.99
N ILE A 12 9.89 -15.00 -3.70
CA ILE A 12 9.56 -16.23 -2.96
C ILE A 12 8.40 -16.95 -3.64
N GLU A 13 7.31 -16.26 -3.96
CA GLU A 13 6.17 -16.83 -4.67
C GLU A 13 6.60 -17.44 -6.00
N LYS A 14 7.52 -16.77 -6.71
CA LYS A 14 8.05 -17.26 -7.99
C LYS A 14 8.79 -18.58 -7.82
N TYR A 15 9.74 -18.64 -6.88
CA TYR A 15 10.56 -19.83 -6.62
C TYR A 15 9.75 -20.99 -6.06
N THR A 16 8.87 -20.73 -5.09
CA THR A 16 8.04 -21.75 -4.45
C THR A 16 7.12 -22.43 -5.46
N TYR A 17 6.48 -21.64 -6.34
CA TYR A 17 5.67 -22.22 -7.41
C TYR A 17 6.49 -23.01 -8.42
N PHE A 18 7.65 -22.51 -8.84
CA PHE A 18 8.52 -23.23 -9.76
C PHE A 18 8.94 -24.59 -9.19
N TYR A 19 9.29 -24.63 -7.91
CA TYR A 19 9.60 -25.87 -7.20
C TYR A 19 8.40 -26.81 -7.15
N ALA A 20 7.22 -26.31 -6.76
CA ALA A 20 6.00 -27.10 -6.67
C ALA A 20 5.59 -27.68 -8.03
N TYR A 21 5.64 -26.87 -9.08
CA TYR A 21 5.36 -27.27 -10.46
C TYR A 21 6.34 -28.35 -10.93
N SER A 22 7.65 -28.13 -10.76
CA SER A 22 8.68 -29.08 -11.21
C SER A 22 8.55 -30.42 -10.51
N ARG A 23 8.33 -30.40 -9.18
CA ARG A 23 8.10 -31.61 -8.39
C ARG A 23 6.85 -32.36 -8.86
N ALA A 24 5.73 -31.66 -9.04
CA ALA A 24 4.48 -32.29 -9.49
C ALA A 24 4.62 -32.87 -10.91
N LYS A 25 5.32 -32.18 -11.81
CA LYS A 25 5.63 -32.67 -13.15
C LYS A 25 6.47 -33.94 -13.11
N LEU A 26 7.53 -33.99 -12.30
CA LEU A 26 8.35 -35.20 -12.14
C LEU A 26 7.52 -36.38 -11.60
N LEU A 27 6.69 -36.14 -10.58
CA LEU A 27 5.81 -37.17 -10.02
C LEU A 27 4.76 -37.67 -11.03
N SER A 28 4.29 -36.80 -11.94
CA SER A 28 3.35 -37.16 -13.00
C SER A 28 3.91 -38.13 -14.06
N LEU A 29 5.24 -38.20 -14.18
CA LEU A 29 5.93 -39.06 -15.14
C LEU A 29 6.22 -40.47 -14.59
N LEU A 30 5.98 -40.69 -13.29
CA LEU A 30 6.20 -42.00 -12.68
C LEU A 30 5.27 -43.07 -13.29
N PRO A 31 5.72 -44.31 -13.47
CA PRO A 31 4.86 -45.39 -13.94
C PRO A 31 3.93 -45.93 -12.82
N GLY A 32 2.89 -46.66 -13.22
CA GLY A 32 1.96 -47.36 -12.31
C GLY A 32 0.77 -46.53 -11.79
N LYS A 33 -0.02 -47.10 -10.87
CA LYS A 33 -1.25 -46.48 -10.34
C LYS A 33 -0.99 -45.12 -9.66
N LYS A 34 0.11 -45.02 -8.90
CA LYS A 34 0.53 -43.77 -8.25
C LYS A 34 0.86 -42.68 -9.28
N GLY A 35 1.55 -43.04 -10.37
CA GLY A 35 1.84 -42.16 -11.48
C GLY A 35 0.60 -41.60 -12.17
N LYS A 36 -0.38 -42.47 -12.47
CA LYS A 36 -1.68 -42.05 -13.06
C LYS A 36 -2.40 -41.02 -12.19
N PHE A 37 -2.47 -41.25 -10.87
CA PHE A 37 -3.05 -40.28 -9.92
C PHE A 37 -2.29 -38.95 -9.92
N GLN A 38 -0.95 -38.99 -9.86
CA GLN A 38 -0.13 -37.77 -9.87
C GLN A 38 -0.26 -36.99 -11.18
N LYS A 39 -0.44 -37.69 -12.31
CA LYS A 39 -0.71 -37.09 -13.62
C LYS A 39 -2.07 -36.39 -13.65
N GLN A 40 -3.13 -37.06 -13.18
CA GLN A 40 -4.45 -36.43 -13.05
C GLN A 40 -4.42 -35.20 -12.15
N TYR A 41 -3.75 -35.29 -11.00
CA TYR A 41 -3.55 -34.15 -10.10
C TYR A 41 -2.79 -33.01 -10.79
N PHE A 42 -1.69 -33.31 -11.47
CA PHE A 42 -0.89 -32.30 -12.17
C PHE A 42 -1.71 -31.60 -13.26
N ASP A 43 -2.42 -32.37 -14.08
CA ASP A 43 -3.26 -31.83 -15.13
C ASP A 43 -4.39 -30.98 -14.53
N TYR A 44 -5.06 -31.42 -13.47
CA TYR A 44 -6.10 -30.65 -12.79
C TYR A 44 -5.59 -29.32 -12.20
N VAL A 45 -4.47 -29.36 -11.46
CA VAL A 45 -4.00 -28.20 -10.71
C VAL A 45 -3.24 -27.19 -11.57
N PHE A 46 -2.46 -27.66 -12.56
CA PHE A 46 -1.52 -26.83 -13.30
C PHE A 46 -1.85 -26.65 -14.79
N LYS A 47 -2.70 -27.48 -15.40
CA LYS A 47 -3.08 -27.33 -16.82
C LYS A 47 -4.53 -26.94 -17.03
N ASN A 48 -5.42 -27.65 -16.37
CA ASN A 48 -6.86 -27.51 -16.48
C ASN A 48 -7.37 -26.58 -15.39
N TYR A 49 -6.72 -25.42 -15.25
CA TYR A 49 -7.33 -24.36 -14.46
C TYR A 49 -8.63 -23.99 -15.17
N HIS A 50 -9.74 -24.50 -14.65
CA HIS A 50 -11.05 -24.04 -15.01
C HIS A 50 -11.11 -22.61 -14.49
N ASN A 51 -11.08 -21.62 -15.40
CA ASN A 51 -11.58 -20.29 -15.10
C ASN A 51 -13.03 -20.52 -14.64
N LEU A 52 -13.22 -20.64 -13.32
CA LEU A 52 -14.52 -20.94 -12.74
C LEU A 52 -15.53 -19.84 -13.09
N ASP A 53 -15.04 -18.65 -13.43
CA ASP A 53 -15.82 -17.50 -13.86
C ASP A 53 -15.29 -16.87 -15.16
N LYS A 54 -16.11 -16.91 -16.21
CA LYS A 54 -15.89 -16.19 -17.48
C LYS A 54 -16.31 -14.72 -17.35
N HIS A 55 -16.05 -14.09 -16.22
CA HIS A 55 -16.41 -12.69 -16.03
C HIS A 55 -15.33 -11.79 -16.63
N ASP A 56 -15.79 -10.82 -17.42
CA ASP A 56 -14.96 -9.77 -17.98
C ASP A 56 -14.78 -8.68 -16.93
N ASN A 57 -13.53 -8.40 -16.59
CA ASN A 57 -13.17 -7.35 -15.63
C ASN A 57 -12.46 -6.17 -16.30
N SER A 58 -12.57 -6.05 -17.63
CA SER A 58 -12.19 -4.84 -18.36
C SER A 58 -13.04 -3.66 -17.93
N ILE A 59 -12.54 -2.46 -18.24
CA ILE A 59 -13.34 -1.25 -18.10
C ILE A 59 -14.57 -1.34 -19.03
N PRO A 60 -15.77 -0.90 -18.61
CA PRO A 60 -16.94 -0.93 -19.46
C PRO A 60 -16.72 -0.17 -20.78
N GLN A 61 -17.40 -0.61 -21.84
CA GLN A 61 -17.19 -0.06 -23.17
C GLN A 61 -17.51 1.45 -23.22
N ASN A 62 -16.62 2.22 -23.85
CA ASN A 62 -16.71 3.69 -23.98
C ASN A 62 -16.73 4.44 -22.64
N LYS A 63 -16.23 3.81 -21.57
CA LYS A 63 -16.07 4.46 -20.27
C LYS A 63 -14.61 4.74 -19.94
N MET A 64 -14.41 5.63 -18.98
CA MET A 64 -13.14 6.11 -18.47
C MET A 64 -13.01 5.85 -16.97
N PHE A 65 -11.85 5.36 -16.56
CA PHE A 65 -11.46 5.26 -15.16
C PHE A 65 -9.96 5.50 -15.07
N ASN A 66 -9.57 6.67 -14.57
CA ASN A 66 -8.20 7.14 -14.60
C ASN A 66 -7.77 7.59 -13.21
N LEU A 67 -6.55 7.25 -12.81
CA LEU A 67 -5.94 7.87 -11.64
C LEU A 67 -5.74 9.37 -11.94
N TYR A 68 -6.18 10.22 -11.02
CA TYR A 68 -5.98 11.67 -11.13
C TYR A 68 -4.67 12.07 -10.42
N PHE A 69 -4.53 11.71 -9.14
CA PHE A 69 -3.30 11.81 -8.37
C PHE A 69 -3.33 10.87 -7.16
N VAL A 70 -2.17 10.70 -6.51
CA VAL A 70 -2.07 9.98 -5.24
C VAL A 70 -1.64 10.96 -4.16
N THR A 71 -2.39 11.03 -3.07
CA THR A 71 -1.96 11.73 -1.86
C THR A 71 -1.32 10.74 -0.91
N ILE A 72 -0.07 10.95 -0.52
CA ILE A 72 0.63 10.14 0.49
C ILE A 72 0.97 11.04 1.68
N SER A 73 0.94 10.48 2.88
CA SER A 73 1.28 11.22 4.08
C SER A 73 2.17 10.39 5.01
N ASP A 74 3.30 10.95 5.42
CA ASP A 74 4.19 10.35 6.42
C ASP A 74 4.40 11.33 7.59
N LEU A 75 4.79 10.80 8.75
CA LEU A 75 5.02 11.55 9.96
C LEU A 75 6.46 12.05 10.03
N ILE A 76 6.63 13.23 10.62
CA ILE A 76 7.90 13.81 11.05
C ILE A 76 7.80 14.12 12.54
N ARG A 77 8.85 13.82 13.30
CA ARG A 77 8.90 14.22 14.70
C ARG A 77 9.19 15.70 14.80
N ARG A 78 8.54 16.40 15.72
CA ARG A 78 8.81 17.82 15.96
C ARG A 78 10.24 18.09 16.44
N GLU A 79 10.87 17.13 17.13
CA GLU A 79 12.29 17.23 17.50
C GLU A 79 13.21 17.34 16.27
N ASP A 80 12.76 16.89 15.09
CA ASP A 80 13.50 16.94 13.84
C ASP A 80 13.08 18.15 12.95
N ILE A 81 12.44 19.18 13.51
CA ILE A 81 11.93 20.35 12.75
C ILE A 81 13.02 21.06 11.94
N HIS A 82 14.25 21.15 12.46
CA HIS A 82 15.37 21.76 11.74
C HIS A 82 15.77 20.95 10.49
N LYS A 83 15.68 19.62 10.54
CA LYS A 83 15.90 18.77 9.36
C LYS A 83 14.77 18.94 8.36
N LEU A 84 13.51 19.01 8.83
CA LEU A 84 12.35 19.31 7.99
C LEU A 84 12.52 20.63 7.23
N GLN A 85 12.85 21.72 7.94
CA GLN A 85 13.11 23.02 7.32
C GLN A 85 14.25 22.95 6.30
N SER A 86 15.32 22.23 6.62
CA SER A 86 16.45 22.04 5.70
C SER A 86 16.03 21.29 4.42
N GLY A 87 15.21 20.25 4.54
CA GLY A 87 14.63 19.52 3.41
C GLY A 87 13.73 20.39 2.55
N VAL A 88 12.85 21.20 3.16
CA VAL A 88 11.98 22.15 2.43
C VAL A 88 12.83 23.19 1.69
N LYS A 89 13.84 23.78 2.35
CA LYS A 89 14.79 24.71 1.72
C LYS A 89 15.51 24.08 0.53
N TYR A 90 15.90 22.81 0.65
CA TYR A 90 16.53 22.08 -0.45
C TYR A 90 15.58 21.93 -1.63
N LEU A 91 14.33 21.49 -1.41
CA LEU A 91 13.34 21.34 -2.47
C LEU A 91 13.05 22.68 -3.15
N LEU A 92 12.85 23.75 -2.38
CA LEU A 92 12.59 25.08 -2.92
C LEU A 92 13.72 25.60 -3.81
N LYS A 93 14.97 25.29 -3.47
CA LYS A 93 16.13 25.75 -4.24
C LYS A 93 16.41 24.90 -5.48
N ASN A 94 16.17 23.59 -5.41
CA ASN A 94 16.68 22.65 -6.42
C ASN A 94 15.60 21.93 -7.22
N ARG A 95 14.35 21.92 -6.75
CA ARG A 95 13.27 21.09 -7.30
C ARG A 95 11.97 21.85 -7.56
N THR A 96 11.89 23.15 -7.28
CA THR A 96 10.69 23.96 -7.58
C THR A 96 10.37 23.91 -9.06
N SER A 97 9.10 23.68 -9.38
CA SER A 97 8.64 23.67 -10.78
C SER A 97 8.61 25.08 -11.35
N ASN A 98 9.10 25.23 -12.58
CA ASN A 98 8.97 26.46 -13.36
C ASN A 98 7.71 26.46 -14.26
N ARG A 99 6.93 25.36 -14.27
CA ARG A 99 5.74 25.21 -15.12
C ARG A 99 4.49 25.88 -14.54
N PHE A 100 4.48 26.13 -13.23
CA PHE A 100 3.31 26.65 -12.53
C PHE A 100 3.61 28.03 -11.95
N LEU A 101 2.65 28.94 -12.09
CA LEU A 101 2.68 30.24 -11.40
C LEU A 101 2.34 30.00 -9.91
N THR A 102 3.36 29.92 -9.06
CA THR A 102 3.19 29.89 -7.62
C THR A 102 3.45 31.28 -7.04
N ALA A 103 2.55 31.81 -6.21
CA ALA A 103 2.85 32.96 -5.35
C ALA A 103 3.74 32.44 -4.20
N PRO A 104 5.05 32.74 -4.18
CA PRO A 104 5.90 32.19 -3.13
C PRO A 104 5.64 32.97 -1.84
N ASN A 105 5.20 32.27 -0.79
CA ASN A 105 5.51 32.75 0.56
C ASN A 105 7.03 32.83 0.66
N GLY A 106 7.58 33.89 1.25
CA GLY A 106 9.01 34.01 1.45
C GLY A 106 9.55 32.79 2.21
N LEU A 107 10.73 32.28 1.86
CA LEU A 107 11.32 31.10 2.49
C LEU A 107 11.42 31.24 4.02
N GLU A 108 11.70 32.46 4.51
CA GLU A 108 11.69 32.79 5.94
C GLU A 108 10.28 32.73 6.55
N GLU A 109 9.27 33.24 5.85
CA GLU A 109 7.87 33.16 6.28
C GLU A 109 7.39 31.71 6.35
N LEU A 110 7.78 30.88 5.38
CA LEU A 110 7.48 29.44 5.39
C LEU A 110 8.11 28.74 6.59
N CYS A 111 9.40 28.99 6.85
CA CYS A 111 10.08 28.42 8.02
C CYS A 111 9.42 28.88 9.33
N LYS A 112 9.07 30.18 9.41
CA LYS A 112 8.36 30.75 10.56
C LYS A 112 6.99 30.11 10.77
N LYS A 113 6.21 29.88 9.69
CA LYS A 113 4.94 29.16 9.77
C LYS A 113 5.13 27.75 10.33
N ILE A 114 6.13 27.02 9.85
CA ILE A 114 6.48 25.66 10.33
C ILE A 114 6.85 25.68 11.82
N ASP A 115 7.68 26.63 12.26
CA ASP A 115 8.06 26.78 13.68
C ASP A 115 6.86 27.10 14.57
N GLN A 116 5.88 27.85 14.03
CA GLN A 116 4.68 28.27 14.75
C GLN A 116 3.54 27.22 14.73
N MET A 117 3.74 26.03 14.16
CA MET A 117 2.71 24.98 14.10
C MET A 117 2.42 24.28 15.45
N ASP A 118 2.85 24.81 16.60
CA ASP A 118 2.60 24.20 17.91
C ASP A 118 1.15 24.43 18.39
N SER A 119 0.42 23.33 18.65
CA SER A 119 -0.97 23.34 19.13
C SER A 119 -1.16 23.93 20.54
N THR A 120 -0.09 24.29 21.23
CA THR A 120 -0.16 24.95 22.55
C THR A 120 -0.09 26.49 22.46
N LEU A 121 0.16 27.06 21.27
CA LEU A 121 0.31 28.49 21.06
C LEU A 121 -0.96 29.14 20.51
N LEU A 122 -1.25 30.39 20.90
CA LEU A 122 -2.50 31.12 20.64
C LEU A 122 -2.73 31.56 19.16
N CYS A 123 -1.74 31.46 18.27
CA CYS A 123 -1.86 31.74 16.83
C CYS A 123 -1.55 30.46 16.05
N TRP A 124 -2.58 29.86 15.43
CA TRP A 124 -2.51 28.48 14.94
C TRP A 124 -2.32 28.46 13.42
N TYR A 125 -1.19 27.94 12.95
CA TYR A 125 -1.09 27.40 11.59
C TYR A 125 -1.28 25.88 11.66
N GLU A 126 -2.47 25.41 11.31
CA GLU A 126 -2.73 23.97 11.26
C GLU A 126 -2.12 23.32 10.03
N THR A 127 -2.00 24.08 8.94
CA THR A 127 -1.43 23.60 7.69
C THR A 127 -0.60 24.68 7.00
N THR A 128 0.35 24.27 6.16
CA THR A 128 1.16 25.16 5.35
C THR A 128 1.59 24.47 4.06
N ASP A 129 1.22 25.08 2.93
CA ASP A 129 1.65 24.65 1.61
C ASP A 129 3.09 25.10 1.34
N CYS A 130 3.94 24.17 0.93
CA CYS A 130 5.35 24.43 0.66
C CYS A 130 5.64 24.70 -0.82
N GLY A 131 4.77 24.27 -1.73
CA GLY A 131 4.89 24.54 -3.16
C GLY A 131 4.75 23.30 -4.05
N ILE A 132 5.12 23.49 -5.32
CA ILE A 132 5.02 22.50 -6.40
C ILE A 132 6.43 22.18 -6.91
N PHE A 133 6.74 20.90 -7.04
CA PHE A 133 8.08 20.40 -7.27
C PHE A 133 8.14 19.35 -8.39
N GLU A 134 9.31 19.24 -9.03
CA GLU A 134 9.58 18.33 -10.13
C GLU A 134 10.95 17.66 -10.00
N PHE A 135 11.06 16.47 -10.57
CA PHE A 135 12.30 15.69 -10.60
C PHE A 135 13.09 15.91 -11.90
N GLN A 136 13.21 17.16 -12.38
CA GLN A 136 13.97 17.45 -13.60
C GLN A 136 15.40 16.90 -13.53
N ASN A 137 15.84 16.23 -14.60
CA ASN A 137 17.15 15.57 -14.71
C ASN A 137 17.38 14.49 -13.64
N HIS A 138 16.32 13.86 -13.14
CA HIS A 138 16.40 12.79 -12.15
C HIS A 138 15.65 11.54 -12.64
N PRO A 139 16.09 10.30 -12.30
CA PRO A 139 15.42 9.08 -12.79
C PRO A 139 13.92 9.00 -12.51
N LEU A 140 13.45 9.65 -11.44
CA LEU A 140 12.03 9.70 -11.07
C LEU A 140 11.17 10.54 -12.02
N GLU A 141 11.74 11.40 -12.86
CA GLU A 141 11.02 12.16 -13.90
C GLU A 141 10.23 11.23 -14.83
N LYS A 142 10.74 10.02 -15.05
CA LYS A 142 10.05 8.99 -15.85
C LYS A 142 8.79 8.45 -15.20
N SER A 143 8.68 8.57 -13.88
CA SER A 143 7.57 8.03 -13.09
C SER A 143 6.62 9.09 -12.56
N ILE A 144 7.12 10.29 -12.28
CA ILE A 144 6.42 11.38 -11.60
C ILE A 144 6.53 12.62 -12.48
N ASP A 145 5.38 13.21 -12.85
CA ASP A 145 5.33 14.47 -13.58
C ASP A 145 5.71 15.62 -12.64
N TYR A 146 4.93 15.79 -11.57
CA TYR A 146 5.20 16.76 -10.51
C TYR A 146 4.55 16.30 -9.21
N PHE A 147 4.88 16.95 -8.11
CA PHE A 147 4.23 16.75 -6.83
C PHE A 147 4.09 18.05 -6.05
N THR A 148 3.14 18.09 -5.13
CA THR A 148 2.99 19.21 -4.18
C THR A 148 3.35 18.73 -2.78
N LEU A 149 3.85 19.63 -1.94
CA LEU A 149 4.15 19.34 -0.54
C LEU A 149 3.33 20.27 0.35
N LYS A 150 2.64 19.68 1.32
CA LYS A 150 1.92 20.35 2.38
C LYS A 150 2.36 19.78 3.72
N ILE A 151 2.58 20.66 4.70
CA ILE A 151 2.87 20.27 6.08
C ILE A 151 1.62 20.51 6.90
N CYS A 152 1.21 19.50 7.66
CA CYS A 152 0.04 19.55 8.52
C CYS A 152 0.45 19.28 9.96
N ASN A 153 -0.14 20.01 10.89
CA ASN A 153 -0.07 19.69 12.30
C ASN A 153 -0.88 18.41 12.58
N ILE A 154 -0.32 17.52 13.40
CA ILE A 154 -0.99 16.29 13.88
C ILE A 154 -1.22 16.39 15.38
N ASN A 155 -0.15 16.56 16.15
CA ASN A 155 -0.20 16.74 17.61
C ASN A 155 1.11 17.39 18.10
N SER A 156 1.28 17.49 19.42
CA SER A 156 2.47 18.08 20.05
C SER A 156 3.78 17.30 19.85
N GLY A 157 3.73 16.07 19.31
CA GLY A 157 4.92 15.26 19.00
C GLY A 157 5.24 15.14 17.52
N TYR A 158 4.23 15.27 16.66
CA TYR A 158 4.33 14.96 15.23
C TYR A 158 3.74 16.04 14.32
N LEU A 159 4.39 16.19 13.18
CA LEU A 159 3.87 16.84 11.98
C LEU A 159 3.63 15.77 10.90
N SER A 160 2.77 16.07 9.95
CA SER A 160 2.51 15.27 8.76
C SER A 160 3.06 15.97 7.54
N LEU A 161 3.79 15.24 6.70
CA LEU A 161 4.20 15.68 5.36
C LEU A 161 3.29 14.99 4.37
N GLN A 162 2.40 15.77 3.79
CA GLN A 162 1.46 15.35 2.77
C GLN A 162 2.00 15.70 1.38
N PHE A 163 2.02 14.70 0.50
CA PHE A 163 2.44 14.83 -0.88
C PHE A 163 1.28 14.50 -1.80
N ASN A 164 0.87 15.42 -2.67
CA ASN A 164 0.02 15.05 -3.81
C ASN A 164 0.92 14.79 -5.02
N ILE A 165 0.93 13.56 -5.52
CA ILE A 165 1.82 13.07 -6.56
C ILE A 165 1.04 12.85 -7.85
N TYR A 166 1.50 13.48 -8.93
CA TYR A 166 0.97 13.31 -10.27
C TYR A 166 1.94 12.44 -11.06
N LEU A 167 1.43 11.33 -11.60
CA LEU A 167 2.26 10.38 -12.35
C LEU A 167 2.58 10.92 -13.75
N SER A 168 3.74 10.54 -14.28
CA SER A 168 4.11 10.84 -15.66
C SER A 168 3.11 10.22 -16.64
N GLU A 169 3.01 10.80 -17.85
CA GLU A 169 2.14 10.27 -18.90
C GLU A 169 2.46 8.80 -19.23
N LEU A 170 3.74 8.43 -19.19
CA LEU A 170 4.20 7.06 -19.42
C LEU A 170 3.65 6.10 -18.37
N LYS A 171 3.73 6.45 -17.08
CA LYS A 171 3.21 5.61 -15.99
C LYS A 171 1.68 5.59 -15.96
N MET A 172 1.05 6.70 -16.31
CA MET A 172 -0.39 6.74 -16.49
C MET A 172 -0.85 5.78 -17.60
N LYS A 173 -0.16 5.73 -18.74
CA LYS A 173 -0.46 4.76 -19.81
C LYS A 173 -0.27 3.31 -19.38
N GLU A 174 0.82 2.99 -18.66
CA GLU A 174 1.04 1.65 -18.10
C GLU A 174 -0.10 1.24 -17.15
N LEU A 175 -0.47 2.13 -16.22
CA LEU A 175 -1.54 1.89 -15.25
C LEU A 175 -2.90 1.73 -15.94
N ASN A 176 -3.22 2.61 -16.90
CA ASN A 176 -4.48 2.56 -17.63
C ASN A 176 -4.59 1.28 -18.47
N SER A 177 -3.49 0.80 -19.07
CA SER A 177 -3.49 -0.49 -19.75
C SER A 177 -3.84 -1.65 -18.81
N LEU A 178 -3.32 -1.62 -17.57
CA LEU A 178 -3.65 -2.60 -16.54
C LEU A 178 -5.13 -2.49 -16.09
N ILE A 179 -5.64 -1.27 -15.90
CA ILE A 179 -7.04 -1.02 -15.49
C ILE A 179 -8.03 -1.39 -16.60
N SER A 180 -7.71 -1.12 -17.86
CA SER A 180 -8.65 -1.32 -18.96
C SER A 180 -8.71 -2.76 -19.45
N CYS A 181 -7.67 -3.58 -19.21
CA CYS A 181 -7.65 -4.95 -19.74
C CYS A 181 -8.51 -5.94 -18.95
N ASN A 182 -8.99 -6.98 -19.64
CA ASN A 182 -9.56 -8.16 -19.00
C ASN A 182 -8.42 -9.03 -18.46
N TYR A 183 -8.06 -8.83 -17.19
CA TYR A 183 -6.92 -9.47 -16.57
C TYR A 183 -7.25 -10.92 -16.24
N LYS A 184 -6.34 -11.82 -16.64
CA LYS A 184 -6.41 -13.26 -16.37
C LYS A 184 -5.04 -13.75 -15.96
N ASP A 185 -4.92 -14.30 -14.75
CA ASP A 185 -3.70 -14.99 -14.33
C ASP A 185 -3.91 -16.50 -14.41
N LYS A 186 -3.19 -17.14 -15.35
CA LYS A 186 -3.25 -18.60 -15.54
C LYS A 186 -2.45 -19.35 -14.48
N ARG A 187 -1.68 -18.62 -13.65
CA ARG A 187 -0.74 -19.19 -12.71
C ARG A 187 -1.31 -19.18 -11.30
N GLY A 188 -1.32 -20.35 -10.66
CA GLY A 188 -1.63 -20.45 -9.23
C GLY A 188 -0.47 -20.03 -8.32
N PHE A 189 -0.77 -19.88 -7.04
CA PHE A 189 0.18 -19.51 -5.99
C PHE A 189 0.45 -20.70 -5.09
N ALA A 190 1.72 -21.10 -5.00
CA ALA A 190 2.11 -22.24 -4.18
C ALA A 190 2.24 -21.83 -2.71
N VAL A 191 1.43 -22.46 -1.87
CA VAL A 191 1.42 -22.29 -0.41
C VAL A 191 1.98 -23.54 0.23
N GLN A 192 2.84 -23.37 1.23
CA GLN A 192 3.37 -24.49 1.98
C GLN A 192 2.25 -25.12 2.82
N SER A 193 2.08 -26.42 2.67
CA SER A 193 1.08 -27.20 3.40
C SER A 193 1.72 -28.42 4.07
N LEU A 194 0.97 -29.07 4.95
CA LEU A 194 1.38 -30.30 5.60
C LEU A 194 0.51 -31.44 5.10
N THR A 195 1.14 -32.50 4.62
CA THR A 195 0.45 -33.73 4.22
C THR A 195 0.75 -34.84 5.23
N LYS A 196 -0.29 -35.50 5.72
CA LYS A 196 -0.18 -36.60 6.68
C LYS A 196 0.61 -37.76 6.08
N LYS A 197 1.45 -38.41 6.88
CA LYS A 197 2.10 -39.66 6.49
C LYS A 197 1.08 -40.79 6.55
N SER A 198 1.05 -41.65 5.52
CA SER A 198 0.06 -42.74 5.46
C SER A 198 0.34 -43.85 6.48
N ASN A 199 1.61 -44.04 6.86
CA ASN A 199 2.05 -45.20 7.63
C ASN A 199 2.74 -44.83 8.96
N ALA A 200 2.68 -43.58 9.39
CA ALA A 200 3.35 -43.12 10.61
C ALA A 200 2.66 -41.88 11.20
N SER A 201 2.85 -41.66 12.49
CA SER A 201 2.47 -40.39 13.11
C SER A 201 3.29 -39.22 12.51
N GLY A 202 2.63 -38.08 12.32
CA GLY A 202 3.22 -36.85 11.80
C GLY A 202 2.90 -36.55 10.33
N ALA A 203 3.48 -35.45 9.85
CA ALA A 203 3.28 -34.92 8.51
C ALA A 203 4.61 -34.63 7.82
N TYR A 204 4.58 -34.48 6.51
CA TYR A 204 5.70 -33.94 5.74
C TYR A 204 5.30 -32.64 5.06
N LYS A 205 6.29 -31.77 4.82
CA LYS A 205 6.11 -30.51 4.10
C LYS A 205 5.74 -30.82 2.65
N ASN A 206 4.64 -30.22 2.19
CA ASN A 206 4.17 -30.29 0.83
C ASN A 206 3.81 -28.88 0.34
N TYR A 207 3.39 -28.77 -0.91
CA TYR A 207 2.90 -27.52 -1.48
C TYR A 207 1.51 -27.75 -2.07
N SER A 208 0.58 -26.90 -1.70
CA SER A 208 -0.74 -26.78 -2.33
C SER A 208 -0.74 -25.56 -3.24
N ILE A 209 -1.43 -25.65 -4.37
CA ILE A 209 -1.62 -24.52 -5.27
C ILE A 209 -2.97 -23.90 -4.98
N THR A 210 -2.96 -22.60 -4.72
CA THR A 210 -4.15 -21.78 -4.52
C THR A 210 -4.32 -20.88 -5.72
N HIS A 211 -5.53 -20.83 -6.27
CA HIS A 211 -5.88 -19.89 -7.32
C HIS A 211 -6.81 -18.85 -6.74
N TYR A 212 -6.56 -17.58 -7.06
CA TYR A 212 -7.37 -16.47 -6.58
C TYR A 212 -8.25 -15.95 -7.72
N ASN A 213 -9.33 -15.26 -7.35
CA ASN A 213 -10.18 -14.56 -8.30
C ASN A 213 -9.35 -13.53 -9.11
N ASP A 214 -9.51 -13.55 -10.43
CA ASP A 214 -8.82 -12.64 -11.35
C ASP A 214 -9.01 -11.16 -11.01
N ASN A 215 -10.20 -10.78 -10.50
CA ASN A 215 -10.50 -9.42 -10.05
C ASN A 215 -9.54 -9.03 -8.92
N TYR A 216 -9.43 -9.86 -7.89
CA TYR A 216 -8.54 -9.59 -6.77
C TYR A 216 -7.06 -9.63 -7.18
N LEU A 217 -6.69 -10.44 -8.17
CA LEU A 217 -5.33 -10.44 -8.70
C LEU A 217 -5.02 -9.17 -9.51
N LYS A 218 -5.98 -8.63 -10.26
CA LYS A 218 -5.84 -7.32 -10.92
C LYS A 218 -5.71 -6.20 -9.88
N ALA A 219 -6.51 -6.23 -8.83
CA ALA A 219 -6.43 -5.27 -7.73
C ALA A 219 -5.06 -5.32 -7.03
N ASP A 220 -4.52 -6.52 -6.81
CA ASP A 220 -3.17 -6.73 -6.29
C ASP A 220 -2.11 -6.11 -7.21
N LYS A 221 -2.22 -6.26 -8.53
CA LYS A 221 -1.26 -5.71 -9.49
C LYS A 221 -1.29 -4.19 -9.52
N ILE A 222 -2.46 -3.58 -9.45
CA ILE A 222 -2.63 -2.13 -9.33
C ILE A 222 -2.00 -1.64 -8.02
N TYR A 223 -2.29 -2.33 -6.92
CA TYR A 223 -1.69 -2.03 -5.62
C TYR A 223 -0.16 -2.14 -5.65
N GLU A 224 0.40 -3.21 -6.20
CA GLU A 224 1.85 -3.43 -6.36
C GLU A 224 2.48 -2.33 -7.21
N PHE A 225 1.82 -1.93 -8.31
CA PHE A 225 2.29 -0.89 -9.22
C PHE A 225 2.44 0.46 -8.49
N ILE A 226 1.37 0.93 -7.84
CA ILE A 226 1.36 2.22 -7.15
C ILE A 226 2.33 2.19 -5.95
N SER A 227 2.35 1.09 -5.19
CA SER A 227 3.24 0.96 -4.02
C SER A 227 4.72 0.98 -4.39
N LYS A 228 5.08 0.51 -5.59
CA LYS A 228 6.47 0.57 -6.08
C LYS A 228 6.89 2.01 -6.39
N ILE A 229 6.01 2.78 -7.05
CA ILE A 229 6.25 4.19 -7.35
C ILE A 229 6.34 5.01 -6.06
N GLU A 230 5.39 4.80 -5.14
CA GLU A 230 5.40 5.42 -3.81
C GLU A 230 6.69 5.15 -3.05
N TRP A 231 7.16 3.89 -3.03
CA TRP A 231 8.41 3.56 -2.36
C TRP A 231 9.60 4.26 -2.99
N GLU A 232 9.69 4.33 -4.32
CA GLU A 232 10.78 5.02 -5.02
C GLU A 232 10.76 6.53 -4.74
N PHE A 233 9.58 7.13 -4.71
CA PHE A 233 9.38 8.53 -4.33
C PHE A 233 9.83 8.82 -2.89
N LEU A 234 9.31 8.08 -1.92
CA LEU A 234 9.62 8.29 -0.52
C LEU A 234 11.07 7.95 -0.19
N GLN A 235 11.65 6.95 -0.87
CA GLN A 235 13.06 6.61 -0.72
C GLN A 235 13.94 7.78 -1.17
N GLU A 236 13.60 8.46 -2.27
CA GLU A 236 14.31 9.66 -2.68
C GLU A 236 14.15 10.79 -1.65
N LEU A 237 12.91 11.04 -1.20
CA LEU A 237 12.64 12.09 -0.21
C LEU A 237 13.22 11.82 1.18
N SER A 238 13.46 10.55 1.54
CA SER A 238 14.08 10.18 2.82
C SER A 238 15.50 10.71 2.99
N HIS A 239 16.18 11.08 1.90
CA HIS A 239 17.48 11.76 1.97
C HIS A 239 17.37 13.20 2.48
N TYR A 240 16.19 13.82 2.32
CA TYR A 240 15.94 15.22 2.69
C TYR A 240 15.07 15.34 3.95
N PHE A 241 14.21 14.35 4.20
CA PHE A 241 13.25 14.38 5.30
C PHE A 241 13.42 13.17 6.23
N PRO A 242 13.33 13.37 7.56
CA PRO A 242 13.40 12.29 8.55
C PRO A 242 12.04 11.55 8.68
N LEU A 243 11.57 10.98 7.58
CA LEU A 243 10.29 10.25 7.49
C LEU A 243 10.20 9.14 8.55
N VAL A 244 9.12 9.07 9.32
CA VAL A 244 9.04 8.13 10.46
C VAL A 244 8.58 6.75 10.03
N LEU A 245 7.52 6.64 9.22
CA LEU A 245 6.95 5.35 8.81
C LEU A 245 7.84 4.71 7.74
N HIS A 246 8.16 5.46 6.68
CA HIS A 246 8.96 4.95 5.58
C HIS A 246 10.33 4.43 6.04
N ASN A 247 11.05 5.17 6.90
CA ASN A 247 12.36 4.75 7.41
C ASN A 247 12.29 3.51 8.32
N LYS A 248 11.11 3.22 8.89
CA LYS A 248 10.84 1.97 9.63
C LYS A 248 10.31 0.85 8.74
N GLU A 249 10.30 1.05 7.42
CA GLU A 249 9.77 0.11 6.44
C GLU A 249 8.27 -0.16 6.60
N ILE A 250 7.55 0.77 7.23
CA ILE A 250 6.10 0.75 7.35
C ILE A 250 5.54 1.58 6.20
N LEU A 251 4.61 0.99 5.44
CA LEU A 251 3.95 1.68 4.32
C LEU A 251 3.14 2.87 4.87
N PRO A 252 3.41 4.12 4.45
CA PRO A 252 2.61 5.26 4.88
C PRO A 252 1.17 5.18 4.34
N PRO A 253 0.21 5.87 4.96
CA PRO A 253 -1.14 5.96 4.42
C PRO A 253 -1.19 6.79 3.14
N ARG A 254 -2.10 6.40 2.24
CA ARG A 254 -2.34 7.08 0.97
C ARG A 254 -3.81 7.13 0.59
N ILE A 255 -4.18 8.15 -0.17
CA ILE A 255 -5.46 8.31 -0.85
C ILE A 255 -5.18 8.26 -2.35
N GLU A 256 -5.76 7.29 -3.05
CA GLU A 256 -5.73 7.22 -4.50
C GLU A 256 -6.99 7.90 -5.03
N VAL A 257 -6.81 9.02 -5.75
CA VAL A 257 -7.91 9.82 -6.26
C VAL A 257 -8.12 9.43 -7.72
N TYR A 258 -9.28 8.87 -8.04
CA TYR A 258 -9.65 8.42 -9.38
C TYR A 258 -10.81 9.24 -9.93
N ARG A 259 -10.75 9.50 -11.24
CA ARG A 259 -11.84 10.12 -12.01
C ARG A 259 -12.51 9.09 -12.90
N THR A 260 -13.83 9.19 -13.04
CA THR A 260 -14.59 8.27 -13.88
C THR A 260 -15.86 8.90 -14.43
N ASP A 261 -16.39 8.36 -15.51
CA ASP A 261 -17.72 8.62 -16.08
C ASP A 261 -18.66 7.41 -15.92
N ILE A 262 -18.23 6.40 -15.15
CA ILE A 262 -19.02 5.20 -14.84
C ILE A 262 -19.99 5.55 -13.72
N ASP A 263 -21.26 5.23 -13.90
CA ASP A 263 -22.22 5.40 -12.82
C ASP A 263 -22.10 4.26 -11.82
N TYR A 264 -22.20 4.58 -10.52
CA TYR A 264 -22.21 3.57 -9.46
C TYR A 264 -23.43 2.67 -9.50
N HIS A 265 -24.52 3.14 -10.11
CA HIS A 265 -25.73 2.35 -10.30
C HIS A 265 -25.63 1.37 -11.49
N ASP A 266 -24.62 1.49 -12.34
CA ASP A 266 -24.40 0.57 -13.45
C ASP A 266 -23.89 -0.79 -12.93
N ASN A 267 -24.37 -1.89 -13.52
CA ASN A 267 -23.96 -3.26 -13.18
C ASN A 267 -22.53 -3.58 -13.65
N ASN A 268 -21.53 -2.98 -13.00
CA ASN A 268 -20.10 -3.13 -13.30
C ASN A 268 -19.32 -3.75 -12.12
N GLU A 269 -19.96 -4.65 -11.37
CA GLU A 269 -19.40 -5.22 -10.13
C GLU A 269 -18.02 -5.84 -10.32
N PHE A 270 -17.81 -6.65 -11.37
CA PHE A 270 -16.52 -7.27 -11.64
C PHE A 270 -15.40 -6.26 -11.92
N PHE A 271 -15.73 -5.17 -12.62
CA PHE A 271 -14.78 -4.07 -12.83
C PHE A 271 -14.42 -3.40 -11.49
N TRP A 272 -15.43 -3.05 -10.68
CA TRP A 272 -15.23 -2.43 -9.37
C TRP A 272 -14.38 -3.31 -8.44
N GLU A 273 -14.69 -4.61 -8.37
CA GLU A 273 -13.88 -5.57 -7.61
C GLU A 273 -12.44 -5.63 -8.12
N SER A 274 -12.26 -5.53 -9.44
CA SER A 274 -10.94 -5.65 -10.06
C SER A 274 -9.99 -4.50 -9.79
N ILE A 275 -10.52 -3.33 -9.39
CA ILE A 275 -9.71 -2.20 -8.91
C ILE A 275 -9.55 -2.19 -7.38
N GLY A 276 -10.16 -3.18 -6.72
CA GLY A 276 -10.09 -3.41 -5.28
C GLY A 276 -11.21 -2.75 -4.50
N ILE A 277 -12.36 -2.50 -5.11
CA ILE A 277 -13.51 -1.84 -4.48
C ILE A 277 -14.72 -2.75 -4.51
N SER A 278 -15.42 -2.87 -3.38
CA SER A 278 -16.76 -3.45 -3.38
C SER A 278 -17.78 -2.35 -3.67
N ALA A 279 -18.64 -2.54 -4.67
CA ALA A 279 -19.63 -1.55 -5.08
C ALA A 279 -20.54 -1.10 -3.92
N TYR A 280 -20.86 -2.02 -3.00
CA TYR A 280 -21.70 -1.78 -1.82
C TYR A 280 -20.98 -1.13 -0.64
N GLN A 281 -19.65 -1.04 -0.67
CA GLN A 281 -18.86 -0.40 0.39
C GLN A 281 -18.63 1.08 0.09
N GLY A 282 -17.99 1.77 1.03
CA GLY A 282 -17.65 3.19 0.94
C GLY A 282 -18.74 4.13 1.45
N GLN A 283 -18.41 5.40 1.55
CA GLN A 283 -19.29 6.47 1.99
C GLN A 283 -19.39 7.52 0.89
N PHE A 284 -20.62 7.87 0.52
CA PHE A 284 -20.87 9.01 -0.35
C PHE A 284 -20.62 10.30 0.42
N ILE A 285 -19.77 11.15 -0.13
CA ILE A 285 -19.59 12.53 0.35
C ILE A 285 -20.68 13.39 -0.29
N ASP A 286 -20.97 13.14 -1.56
CA ASP A 286 -22.15 13.63 -2.27
C ASP A 286 -22.56 12.63 -3.37
N LYS A 287 -23.44 13.03 -4.30
CA LYS A 287 -23.90 12.16 -5.40
C LYS A 287 -22.79 11.79 -6.41
N ARG A 288 -21.69 12.51 -6.45
CA ARG A 288 -20.59 12.35 -7.42
C ARG A 288 -19.30 11.86 -6.76
N HIS A 289 -19.15 11.99 -5.46
CA HIS A 289 -17.95 11.70 -4.68
C HIS A 289 -18.17 10.53 -3.73
N LYS A 290 -17.28 9.54 -3.79
CA LYS A 290 -17.34 8.38 -2.90
C LYS A 290 -15.96 8.02 -2.38
N MET A 291 -15.86 7.87 -1.06
CA MET A 291 -14.64 7.48 -0.36
C MET A 291 -14.74 6.02 0.10
N PHE A 292 -13.69 5.25 -0.13
CA PHE A 292 -13.58 3.84 0.26
C PHE A 292 -12.45 3.66 1.27
N PHE A 293 -12.83 3.17 2.46
CA PHE A 293 -11.92 2.97 3.60
C PHE A 293 -11.33 1.56 3.69
N SER A 294 -11.96 0.62 2.98
CA SER A 294 -11.60 -0.79 2.84
C SER A 294 -11.40 -1.13 1.36
N ASN A 295 -10.35 -1.91 1.06
CA ASN A 295 -10.08 -2.37 -0.30
C ASN A 295 -10.01 -3.89 -0.34
N ASN A 296 -10.60 -4.46 -1.38
CA ASN A 296 -10.54 -5.87 -1.66
C ASN A 296 -9.22 -6.20 -2.35
N ARG A 297 -8.48 -7.13 -1.77
CA ARG A 297 -7.24 -7.71 -2.32
C ARG A 297 -7.33 -9.22 -2.19
N SER A 298 -6.48 -9.92 -2.93
CA SER A 298 -6.46 -11.36 -2.79
C SER A 298 -5.90 -11.77 -1.42
N GLY A 299 -6.23 -12.98 -0.98
CA GLY A 299 -5.65 -13.57 0.23
C GLY A 299 -4.12 -13.74 0.17
N ARG A 300 -3.47 -13.42 -0.96
CA ARG A 300 -2.00 -13.29 -1.03
C ARG A 300 -1.52 -12.28 -0.01
N TYR A 301 -2.21 -11.15 0.14
CA TYR A 301 -1.84 -10.12 1.08
C TYR A 301 -2.59 -10.33 2.40
N ASP A 302 -1.89 -10.91 3.39
CA ASP A 302 -2.43 -11.21 4.72
C ASP A 302 -3.21 -10.02 5.32
N ALA A 303 -4.20 -10.35 6.15
CA ALA A 303 -4.90 -9.39 7.02
C ALA A 303 -3.97 -8.59 7.97
N THR A 304 -2.69 -8.97 8.06
CA THR A 304 -1.66 -8.31 8.87
C THR A 304 -0.99 -7.12 8.19
N LEU A 305 -1.13 -6.98 6.85
CA LEU A 305 -0.73 -5.76 6.14
C LEU A 305 -1.85 -4.74 6.28
N SER A 306 -1.65 -3.78 7.19
CA SER A 306 -2.61 -2.71 7.48
C SER A 306 -3.12 -2.07 6.19
N ASN A 307 -4.44 -1.90 6.09
CA ASN A 307 -5.06 -1.26 4.94
C ASN A 307 -4.81 0.25 4.98
N ASN A 308 -3.64 0.64 4.49
CA ASN A 308 -3.16 2.02 4.47
C ASN A 308 -3.60 2.76 3.20
N ARG A 309 -4.33 2.07 2.32
CA ARG A 309 -4.89 2.60 1.08
C ARG A 309 -6.32 3.06 1.32
N LEU A 310 -6.60 4.29 0.94
CA LEU A 310 -7.93 4.83 0.76
C LEU A 310 -8.14 5.06 -0.74
N ILE A 311 -9.35 4.87 -1.22
CA ILE A 311 -9.69 5.18 -2.61
C ILE A 311 -10.79 6.22 -2.63
N TYR A 312 -10.53 7.33 -3.30
CA TYR A 312 -11.50 8.37 -3.54
C TYR A 312 -11.85 8.35 -5.03
N ILE A 313 -13.11 8.20 -5.37
CA ILE A 313 -13.57 8.25 -6.75
C ILE A 313 -14.54 9.42 -6.90
N PHE A 314 -14.37 10.15 -7.99
CA PHE A 314 -15.30 11.18 -8.40
C PHE A 314 -15.80 10.98 -9.83
N LYS A 315 -17.09 11.25 -9.99
CA LYS A 315 -17.74 11.28 -11.30
C LYS A 315 -17.46 12.61 -11.99
N ASP A 316 -16.82 12.56 -13.15
CA ASP A 316 -16.43 13.72 -13.96
C ASP A 316 -17.15 13.70 -15.30
N ASP A 317 -18.37 14.24 -15.31
CA ASP A 317 -19.23 14.33 -16.49
C ASP A 317 -19.02 15.65 -17.28
N ASP A 318 -17.89 16.35 -17.05
CA ASP A 318 -17.55 17.66 -17.63
C ASP A 318 -18.61 18.78 -17.37
N ILE A 319 -19.43 18.63 -16.33
CA ILE A 319 -20.43 19.63 -15.92
C ILE A 319 -19.78 20.68 -14.99
N GLU A 320 -19.93 21.96 -15.31
CA GLU A 320 -19.50 23.08 -14.46
C GLU A 320 -20.27 23.10 -13.12
N VAL A 321 -19.58 23.38 -12.01
CA VAL A 321 -20.15 23.31 -10.65
C VAL A 321 -20.03 24.66 -9.93
N GLY A 322 -21.05 25.51 -10.06
CA GLY A 322 -21.22 26.71 -9.23
C GLY A 322 -20.10 27.74 -9.37
N GLN A 323 -19.52 28.18 -8.25
CA GLN A 323 -18.42 29.18 -8.21
C GLN A 323 -17.04 28.60 -8.60
N LEU A 324 -16.90 27.27 -8.63
CA LEU A 324 -15.67 26.59 -9.05
C LEU A 324 -15.75 26.27 -10.53
N ARG A 325 -14.61 26.38 -11.23
CA ARG A 325 -14.55 26.21 -12.70
C ARG A 325 -14.77 24.75 -13.14
N SER A 326 -14.52 23.78 -12.26
CA SER A 326 -14.69 22.36 -12.57
C SER A 326 -14.87 21.49 -11.32
N ILE A 327 -15.38 20.26 -11.50
CA ILE A 327 -15.42 19.26 -10.43
C ILE A 327 -14.03 18.88 -9.92
N LYS A 328 -13.00 19.02 -10.77
CA LYS A 328 -11.60 18.75 -10.40
C LYS A 328 -11.12 19.74 -9.35
N ASP A 329 -11.53 21.01 -9.46
CA ASP A 329 -11.20 22.04 -8.46
C ASP A 329 -11.87 21.73 -7.13
N HIS A 330 -13.11 21.25 -7.15
CA HIS A 330 -13.82 20.81 -5.94
C HIS A 330 -13.12 19.62 -5.27
N VAL A 331 -12.72 18.62 -6.05
CA VAL A 331 -11.97 17.46 -5.54
C VAL A 331 -10.62 17.88 -4.98
N TYR A 332 -9.90 18.76 -5.67
CA TYR A 332 -8.64 19.29 -5.17
C TYR A 332 -8.82 20.04 -3.85
N SER A 333 -9.83 20.91 -3.76
CA SER A 333 -10.17 21.63 -2.53
C SER A 333 -10.51 20.66 -1.39
N HIS A 334 -11.37 19.68 -1.64
CA HIS A 334 -11.78 18.67 -0.65
C HIS A 334 -10.57 17.88 -0.13
N ILE A 335 -9.73 17.36 -1.03
CA ILE A 335 -8.54 16.62 -0.61
C ILE A 335 -7.54 17.54 0.10
N ASN A 336 -7.39 18.79 -0.33
CA ASN A 336 -6.51 19.73 0.34
C ASN A 336 -6.99 20.02 1.78
N GLU A 337 -8.29 20.15 1.99
CA GLU A 337 -8.88 20.46 3.30
C GLU A 337 -8.94 19.24 4.23
N TYR A 338 -9.47 18.10 3.75
CA TYR A 338 -9.83 16.97 4.60
C TYR A 338 -8.86 15.78 4.57
N ALA A 339 -7.83 15.77 3.72
CA ALA A 339 -6.88 14.65 3.67
C ALA A 339 -6.21 14.37 5.03
N ASN A 340 -5.86 15.43 5.77
CA ASN A 340 -5.22 15.28 7.07
C ASN A 340 -6.11 14.50 8.06
N ASP A 341 -7.42 14.74 8.05
CA ASP A 341 -8.37 14.02 8.91
C ASP A 341 -8.43 12.54 8.56
N TYR A 342 -8.50 12.21 7.27
CA TYR A 342 -8.44 10.82 6.82
C TYR A 342 -7.12 10.14 7.23
N PHE A 343 -6.00 10.87 7.16
CA PHE A 343 -4.70 10.36 7.57
C PHE A 343 -4.56 10.21 9.07
N LEU A 344 -5.17 11.07 9.89
CA LEU A 344 -5.18 10.93 11.35
C LEU A 344 -5.72 9.57 11.80
N PHE A 345 -6.85 9.14 11.21
CA PHE A 345 -7.41 7.81 11.48
C PHE A 345 -6.43 6.70 11.07
N LYS A 346 -5.80 6.82 9.90
CA LYS A 346 -4.85 5.80 9.43
C LYS A 346 -3.55 5.77 10.22
N PHE A 347 -3.04 6.92 10.66
CA PHE A 347 -1.88 6.98 11.55
C PHE A 347 -2.18 6.29 12.87
N LEU A 348 -3.37 6.53 13.44
CA LEU A 348 -3.79 5.85 14.67
C LEU A 348 -3.84 4.34 14.49
N ASP A 349 -4.44 3.85 13.40
CA ASP A 349 -4.49 2.42 13.08
C ASP A 349 -3.09 1.81 12.97
N ILE A 350 -2.22 2.43 12.18
CA ILE A 350 -0.84 1.97 11.95
C ILE A 350 -0.06 1.94 13.26
N LEU A 351 -0.06 3.05 14.01
CA LEU A 351 0.68 3.14 15.26
C LEU A 351 0.15 2.17 16.32
N SER A 352 -1.16 1.92 16.36
CA SER A 352 -1.77 0.95 17.27
C SER A 352 -1.31 -0.48 16.95
N ILE A 353 -1.32 -0.87 15.68
CA ILE A 353 -0.84 -2.18 15.22
C ILE A 353 0.65 -2.36 15.56
N GLU A 354 1.47 -1.35 15.26
CA GLU A 354 2.91 -1.42 15.53
C GLU A 354 3.25 -1.45 17.02
N THR A 355 2.52 -0.68 17.84
CA THR A 355 2.67 -0.73 19.30
C THR A 355 2.28 -2.09 19.85
N GLY A 356 1.20 -2.70 19.34
CA GLY A 356 0.79 -4.06 19.69
C GLY A 356 1.89 -5.10 19.41
N LYS A 357 2.55 -5.01 18.25
CA LYS A 357 3.70 -5.89 17.90
C LYS A 357 4.85 -5.75 18.90
N VAL A 358 5.16 -4.51 19.30
CA VAL A 358 6.22 -4.22 20.29
C VAL A 358 5.88 -4.82 21.66
N VAL A 359 4.65 -4.64 22.15
CA VAL A 359 4.19 -5.21 23.43
C VAL A 359 4.29 -6.73 23.43
N ILE A 360 3.86 -7.40 22.36
CA ILE A 360 3.97 -8.86 22.21
C ILE A 360 5.44 -9.31 22.25
N LYS A 361 6.33 -8.59 21.56
CA LYS A 361 7.77 -8.88 21.56
C LYS A 361 8.38 -8.75 22.96
N TYR A 362 8.02 -7.70 23.71
CA TYR A 362 8.46 -7.52 25.09
C TYR A 362 7.95 -8.64 26.00
N LYS A 363 6.67 -9.02 25.88
CA LYS A 363 6.11 -10.17 26.60
C LYS A 363 6.91 -11.44 26.33
N HIS A 364 7.18 -11.77 25.06
CA HIS A 364 7.98 -12.95 24.71
C HIS A 364 9.41 -12.90 25.26
N ASN A 365 10.04 -11.73 25.28
CA ASN A 365 11.36 -11.57 25.87
C ASN A 365 11.33 -11.79 27.40
N LEU A 366 10.33 -11.23 28.07
CA LEU A 366 10.11 -11.43 29.50
C LEU A 366 9.84 -12.90 29.84
N ASP A 367 9.02 -13.58 29.05
CA ASP A 367 8.74 -15.01 29.21
C ASP A 367 10.01 -15.86 29.02
N LYS A 368 10.85 -15.53 28.04
CA LYS A 368 12.16 -16.19 27.86
C LYS A 368 13.09 -15.98 29.06
N ILE A 369 13.12 -14.78 29.63
CA ILE A 369 13.92 -14.49 30.83
C ILE A 369 13.40 -15.31 32.03
N LYS A 370 12.07 -15.33 32.24
CA LYS A 370 11.44 -16.12 33.31
C LYS A 370 11.72 -17.62 33.16
N LEU A 371 11.60 -18.16 31.94
CA LEU A 371 11.89 -19.57 31.65
C LEU A 371 13.37 -19.91 31.92
N LYS A 372 14.31 -19.03 31.52
CA LYS A 372 15.74 -19.21 31.84
C LYS A 372 15.99 -19.16 33.34
N GLN A 373 15.37 -18.23 34.06
CA GLN A 373 15.51 -18.13 35.52
C GLN A 373 14.96 -19.38 36.23
N ASN A 374 13.81 -19.89 35.78
CA ASN A 374 13.23 -21.13 36.31
C ASN A 374 14.11 -22.35 36.02
N HIS A 375 14.69 -22.43 34.82
CA HIS A 375 15.62 -23.49 34.46
C HIS A 375 16.90 -23.45 35.33
N LEU A 376 17.46 -22.25 35.54
CA LEU A 376 18.63 -22.06 36.42
C LEU A 376 18.30 -22.41 37.88
N LYS A 377 17.14 -21.99 38.39
CA LYS A 377 16.66 -22.39 39.73
C LYS A 377 16.52 -23.90 39.85
N GLY A 378 15.94 -24.55 38.85
CA GLY A 378 15.79 -26.01 38.78
C GLY A 378 17.14 -26.74 38.85
N LEU A 379 18.14 -26.27 38.10
CA LEU A 379 19.50 -26.83 38.14
C LEU A 379 20.19 -26.65 39.49
N VAL A 380 20.04 -25.48 40.12
CA VAL A 380 20.59 -25.22 41.47
C VAL A 380 19.94 -26.13 42.51
N THR A 381 18.62 -26.32 42.47
CA THR A 381 17.94 -27.31 43.34
C THR A 381 18.42 -28.73 43.08
N CYS A 382 18.64 -29.14 41.82
CA CYS A 382 19.21 -30.46 41.52
C CYS A 382 20.65 -30.61 42.02
N SER A 383 21.49 -29.57 41.96
CA SER A 383 22.86 -29.62 42.51
C SER A 383 22.90 -29.74 44.03
N HIS A 384 21.91 -29.18 44.74
CA HIS A 384 21.79 -29.36 46.19
C HIS A 384 21.30 -30.75 46.59
N HIS A 385 20.55 -31.44 45.71
CA HIS A 385 20.13 -32.83 45.93
C HIS A 385 21.20 -33.88 45.57
N LEU A 386 22.27 -33.49 44.86
CA LEU A 386 23.39 -34.37 44.50
C LEU A 386 24.57 -34.32 45.48
N ASN A 387 24.49 -33.48 46.53
CA ASN A 387 25.53 -33.32 47.57
C ASN A 387 25.12 -33.93 48.94
N LEU A 388 24.23 -34.92 48.93
CA LEU A 388 23.91 -35.83 50.04
C LEU A 388 24.16 -37.26 49.56
#